data_AF-A0A667WX87-F1
#
_entry.id   AF-A0A667WX87-F1
#
_cell.length_a   1.000
_cell.length_b   1.000
_cell.length_c   1.000
_cell.angle_alpha   90.00
_cell.angle_beta   90.00
_cell.angle_gamma   90.00
#
_symmetry.space_group_name_H-M   'P 1'
#
loop_
_entity.id
_entity.type
_entity.pdbx_description
1 polymer ?
#
loop_
_entity_poly.entity_id
_entity_poly.type
_entity_poly.pdbx_seq_one_letter_code
_entity_poly.pdbx_strand_id
1 'polypeptide(L)'
;WTFTSQSSPEVSPVAAAPAQSQSLPLCLSVIIMPKNSSASMFGGAGGRDSRASVGSLEGLRNMMRSEPGKDSAPHTAAAPAPAPGDKKTMRDLNERLSGYLGRVRQLERANQELEDQINDILAKRGAPEDRDWEEIEKPLADLRKKIKDKVMNNAKLLLQINNAKLANDDFKSKLEAEKQARRILEQDLAALKKEIDDTQLKRVQLENQIESLKDELALHQKDHKDVDALREKIKDSSVVVEMDSQDSNLAETLNKIRAQYEKLAKKNQKETEDWYQNKVEVALNTEALQTGRTELNDLCRQRQLLEIDIQAMLSMIHSLEETLKETKGRGGREMARLNQILLGLEDELTRVRSQVERQVDDYQNLLHVKMKLEAEISNYRQLMRGLAADEDRELSNWLLSTSKKKKKIPEKQLNLKLLGRCVQYG
;
A
#
# COMPACT_ATOMS: atom_id res chain seq x y z
N TRP A 1 35.50 63.71 -15.61
CA TRP A 1 36.15 64.08 -16.88
C TRP A 1 37.29 63.10 -17.13
N THR A 2 37.44 62.72 -18.38
CA THR A 2 38.11 61.53 -18.92
C THR A 2 39.60 61.39 -18.62
N PHE A 3 40.04 60.18 -18.26
CA PHE A 3 41.36 59.68 -18.68
C PHE A 3 41.27 58.19 -18.99
N THR A 4 41.43 57.89 -20.28
CA THR A 4 41.61 56.56 -20.87
C THR A 4 43.04 56.09 -20.66
N SER A 5 43.22 54.82 -20.28
CA SER A 5 44.42 54.07 -20.67
C SER A 5 44.10 52.58 -20.78
N GLN A 6 44.17 52.09 -22.02
CA GLN A 6 44.28 50.69 -22.41
C GLN A 6 45.68 50.17 -22.06
N SER A 7 45.77 48.95 -21.52
CA SER A 7 46.72 47.92 -22.01
C SER A 7 46.59 46.64 -21.19
N SER A 8 46.16 45.57 -21.86
CA SER A 8 46.56 44.21 -21.54
C SER A 8 47.99 43.98 -22.05
N PRO A 9 48.70 42.95 -21.55
CA PRO A 9 48.72 41.73 -22.36
C PRO A 9 48.61 40.42 -21.57
N GLU A 10 48.21 39.41 -22.33
CA GLU A 10 48.08 37.99 -22.02
C GLU A 10 49.37 37.32 -21.53
N VAL A 11 49.23 36.36 -20.62
CA VAL A 11 50.04 35.13 -20.60
C VAL A 11 49.11 33.94 -20.35
N SER A 12 49.23 32.96 -21.23
CA SER A 12 48.42 31.74 -21.38
C SER A 12 48.68 30.69 -20.27
N PRO A 13 47.87 29.60 -20.21
CA PRO A 13 47.64 28.81 -19.01
C PRO A 13 48.57 27.59 -18.89
N VAL A 14 48.85 27.19 -17.65
CA VAL A 14 49.48 25.91 -17.32
C VAL A 14 48.41 24.81 -17.37
N ALA A 15 48.66 23.82 -18.23
CA ALA A 15 47.88 22.62 -18.39
C ALA A 15 47.94 21.74 -17.12
N ALA A 16 46.78 21.31 -16.62
CA ALA A 16 46.65 20.24 -15.64
C ALA A 16 45.73 19.14 -16.22
N ALA A 17 46.29 17.94 -16.30
CA ALA A 17 45.67 16.73 -16.84
C ALA A 17 44.49 16.23 -15.98
N PRO A 18 43.54 15.47 -16.55
CA PRO A 18 42.46 14.85 -15.80
C PRO A 18 42.90 13.52 -15.20
N ALA A 19 42.91 13.42 -13.86
CA ALA A 19 43.03 12.15 -13.17
C ALA A 19 41.65 11.52 -12.99
N GLN A 20 41.56 10.29 -13.50
CA GLN A 20 40.44 9.36 -13.53
C GLN A 20 39.71 9.22 -12.18
N SER A 21 38.40 9.41 -12.20
CA SER A 21 37.50 8.97 -11.14
C SER A 21 37.29 7.45 -11.22
N GLN A 22 37.83 6.73 -10.24
CA GLN A 22 37.47 5.35 -9.99
C GLN A 22 36.10 5.30 -9.30
N SER A 23 35.10 4.82 -10.02
CA SER A 23 33.80 4.43 -9.46
C SER A 23 33.92 3.03 -8.85
N LEU A 24 33.78 2.92 -7.52
CA LEU A 24 33.41 1.67 -6.86
C LEU A 24 31.91 1.74 -6.47
N PRO A 25 31.14 0.65 -6.71
CA PRO A 25 29.70 0.66 -6.50
C PRO A 25 29.38 0.40 -5.02
N LEU A 26 28.60 1.29 -4.41
CA LEU A 26 27.92 0.98 -3.15
C LEU A 26 26.71 0.10 -3.46
N CYS A 27 26.78 -1.16 -3.01
CA CYS A 27 25.68 -2.12 -2.97
C CYS A 27 24.46 -1.52 -2.27
N LEU A 28 23.46 -1.09 -3.05
CA LEU A 28 22.09 -0.98 -2.56
C LEU A 28 21.52 -2.40 -2.44
N SER A 29 21.52 -2.93 -1.22
CA SER A 29 20.72 -4.12 -0.88
C SER A 29 19.25 -3.72 -0.90
N VAL A 30 18.62 -3.83 -2.07
CA VAL A 30 17.17 -3.76 -2.21
C VAL A 30 16.60 -4.99 -1.49
N ILE A 31 16.02 -4.77 -0.31
CA ILE A 31 15.18 -5.77 0.34
C ILE A 31 13.92 -5.91 -0.52
N ILE A 32 13.93 -6.89 -1.41
CA ILE A 32 12.74 -7.38 -2.11
C ILE A 32 11.93 -8.14 -1.07
N MET A 33 10.89 -7.52 -0.52
CA MET A 33 9.85 -8.29 0.16
C MET A 33 9.06 -9.10 -0.88
N PRO A 34 8.87 -10.42 -0.69
CA PRO A 34 8.07 -11.21 -1.61
C PRO A 34 6.60 -10.81 -1.48
N LYS A 35 6.02 -10.37 -2.61
CA LYS A 35 4.56 -10.27 -2.76
C LYS A 35 4.00 -11.68 -2.72
N ASN A 36 3.28 -12.04 -1.66
CA ASN A 36 2.41 -13.21 -1.66
C ASN A 36 1.31 -12.98 -2.70
N SER A 37 1.52 -13.55 -3.89
CA SER A 37 0.50 -13.74 -4.90
C SER A 37 -0.30 -14.98 -4.51
N SER A 38 -1.56 -14.79 -4.15
CA SER A 38 -2.51 -15.90 -4.03
C SER A 38 -2.88 -16.37 -5.43
N ALA A 39 -2.06 -17.27 -5.97
CA ALA A 39 -2.41 -18.07 -7.14
C ALA A 39 -3.37 -19.19 -6.72
N SER A 40 -4.58 -19.11 -7.28
CA SER A 40 -5.30 -20.23 -7.89
C SER A 40 -4.54 -21.57 -7.84
N MET A 41 -5.04 -22.50 -7.03
CA MET A 41 -4.75 -23.93 -7.13
C MET A 41 -6.07 -24.65 -7.29
N PHE A 42 -6.41 -24.86 -8.56
CA PHE A 42 -7.21 -25.97 -9.02
C PHE A 42 -6.46 -27.26 -8.65
N GLY A 43 -7.02 -28.06 -7.75
CA GLY A 43 -6.49 -29.34 -7.33
C GLY A 43 -7.64 -30.30 -7.12
N GLY A 44 -7.88 -31.18 -8.09
CA GLY A 44 -8.81 -32.29 -7.97
C GLY A 44 -8.16 -33.49 -7.28
N ALA A 45 -8.96 -34.28 -6.57
CA ALA A 45 -8.83 -35.73 -6.42
C ALA A 45 -10.04 -36.30 -5.63
N GLY A 46 -10.67 -37.34 -6.20
CA GLY A 46 -11.67 -38.21 -5.54
C GLY A 46 -13.12 -37.77 -5.81
N GLY A 47 -13.90 -38.39 -6.69
CA GLY A 47 -13.95 -39.80 -7.03
C GLY A 47 -15.13 -40.44 -6.30
N ARG A 48 -16.33 -40.38 -6.92
CA ARG A 48 -17.36 -41.43 -6.87
C ARG A 48 -18.41 -41.16 -7.94
N ASP A 49 -18.42 -42.07 -8.91
CA ASP A 49 -19.33 -42.13 -10.03
C ASP A 49 -20.79 -42.20 -9.57
N SER A 50 -21.60 -41.27 -10.09
CA SER A 50 -23.02 -41.49 -10.34
C SER A 50 -23.41 -40.56 -11.49
N ARG A 51 -23.09 -41.02 -12.71
CA ARG A 51 -23.62 -40.46 -13.95
C ARG A 51 -25.12 -40.74 -13.98
N ALA A 52 -25.93 -39.79 -13.54
CA ALA A 52 -27.33 -39.73 -13.96
C ALA A 52 -27.34 -39.12 -15.36
N SER A 53 -27.52 -39.97 -16.36
CA SER A 53 -27.75 -39.55 -17.73
C SER A 53 -28.93 -38.59 -17.79
N VAL A 54 -28.72 -37.47 -18.47
CA VAL A 54 -29.77 -36.56 -18.95
C VAL A 54 -30.64 -37.36 -19.91
N GLY A 55 -31.81 -37.78 -19.43
CA GLY A 55 -32.93 -38.19 -20.27
C GLY A 55 -33.81 -36.98 -20.51
N SER A 56 -33.91 -36.57 -21.77
CA SER A 56 -34.81 -35.51 -22.25
C SER A 56 -36.19 -35.56 -21.60
N LEU A 57 -36.80 -34.38 -21.42
CA LEU A 57 -38.17 -34.15 -20.96
C LEU A 57 -39.25 -34.74 -21.92
N GLU A 58 -38.82 -35.51 -22.93
CA GLU A 58 -39.65 -36.22 -23.90
C GLU A 58 -39.94 -37.68 -23.52
N GLY A 59 -39.25 -38.26 -22.52
CA GLY A 59 -39.43 -39.67 -22.11
C GLY A 59 -40.59 -39.95 -21.16
N LEU A 60 -41.09 -38.94 -20.43
CA LEU A 60 -42.19 -39.09 -19.47
C LEU A 60 -43.59 -38.99 -20.10
N ARG A 61 -43.68 -38.78 -21.42
CA ARG A 61 -44.95 -38.60 -22.15
C ARG A 61 -45.56 -39.91 -22.66
N ASN A 62 -44.82 -41.01 -22.64
CA ASN A 62 -45.24 -42.29 -23.27
C ASN A 62 -45.87 -43.32 -22.32
N MET A 63 -46.06 -43.00 -21.02
CA MET A 63 -46.73 -43.90 -20.07
C MET A 63 -48.21 -43.56 -19.80
N MET A 64 -48.77 -42.53 -20.47
CA MET A 64 -50.19 -42.15 -20.34
C MET A 64 -50.86 -41.87 -21.70
N ARG A 65 -50.55 -42.66 -22.73
CA ARG A 65 -51.21 -42.57 -24.04
C ARG A 65 -51.77 -43.91 -24.48
N SER A 66 -52.96 -44.23 -23.99
CA SER A 66 -53.82 -45.23 -24.62
C SER A 66 -54.49 -44.58 -25.84
N GLU A 67 -54.02 -44.95 -27.03
CA GLU A 67 -54.72 -44.78 -28.30
C GLU A 67 -55.97 -45.67 -28.35
N PRO A 68 -57.15 -45.17 -28.76
CA PRO A 68 -58.18 -45.99 -29.35
C PRO A 68 -58.11 -45.86 -30.88
N GLY A 69 -57.61 -46.92 -31.51
CA GLY A 69 -57.71 -47.13 -32.95
C GLY A 69 -59.17 -47.29 -33.39
N LYS A 70 -59.46 -46.64 -34.51
CA LYS A 70 -60.68 -46.70 -35.33
C LYS A 70 -61.13 -48.14 -35.58
N ASP A 71 -62.44 -48.35 -35.62
CA ASP A 71 -63.10 -49.01 -36.76
C ASP A 71 -64.58 -48.61 -36.88
N SER A 72 -65.01 -48.64 -38.12
CA SER A 72 -66.11 -47.94 -38.78
C SER A 72 -67.54 -48.35 -38.35
N ALA A 73 -68.48 -47.41 -38.54
CA ALA A 73 -69.94 -47.63 -38.51
C ALA A 73 -70.41 -48.61 -39.61
N PRO A 74 -71.65 -49.17 -39.58
CA PRO A 74 -72.85 -48.37 -39.82
C PRO A 74 -74.14 -48.77 -39.06
N HIS A 75 -75.02 -47.77 -38.96
CA HIS A 75 -76.49 -47.76 -38.93
C HIS A 75 -77.27 -49.11 -38.81
N THR A 76 -78.29 -49.16 -37.94
CA THR A 76 -79.73 -49.06 -38.32
C THR A 76 -80.69 -49.44 -37.18
N ALA A 77 -81.78 -48.66 -37.11
CA ALA A 77 -83.18 -49.04 -36.88
C ALA A 77 -83.61 -49.86 -35.63
N ALA A 78 -84.77 -49.45 -35.12
CA ALA A 78 -85.43 -49.96 -33.95
C ALA A 78 -86.49 -51.05 -34.27
N ALA A 79 -86.40 -52.19 -33.57
CA ALA A 79 -87.45 -53.13 -33.07
C ALA A 79 -88.33 -53.94 -34.08
N PRO A 80 -89.03 -55.05 -33.70
CA PRO A 80 -89.17 -55.76 -32.40
C PRO A 80 -89.09 -57.33 -32.40
N ALA A 81 -89.10 -57.92 -31.18
CA ALA A 81 -89.61 -59.27 -30.77
C ALA A 81 -88.80 -60.57 -31.10
N PRO A 82 -89.04 -61.70 -30.39
CA PRO A 82 -88.12 -62.29 -29.42
C PRO A 82 -87.41 -63.56 -29.94
N ALA A 83 -86.09 -63.68 -29.71
CA ALA A 83 -85.27 -64.80 -30.14
C ALA A 83 -84.07 -65.00 -29.18
N PRO A 84 -83.38 -66.16 -29.15
CA PRO A 84 -82.53 -66.63 -28.05
C PRO A 84 -81.13 -65.97 -28.00
N GLY A 85 -81.11 -64.63 -27.90
CA GLY A 85 -79.91 -63.78 -27.88
C GLY A 85 -79.57 -63.15 -26.52
N ASP A 86 -80.54 -63.03 -25.60
CA ASP A 86 -80.35 -62.39 -24.28
C ASP A 86 -79.35 -63.12 -23.38
N LYS A 87 -79.17 -64.43 -23.60
CA LYS A 87 -78.12 -65.21 -22.92
C LYS A 87 -76.72 -64.88 -23.41
N LYS A 88 -76.56 -64.45 -24.66
CA LYS A 88 -75.24 -64.08 -25.21
C LYS A 88 -74.84 -62.67 -24.74
N THR A 89 -75.77 -61.72 -24.77
CA THR A 89 -75.52 -60.37 -24.24
C THR A 89 -75.28 -60.37 -22.72
N MET A 90 -76.00 -61.21 -21.96
CA MET A 90 -75.70 -61.44 -20.54
C MET A 90 -74.36 -62.13 -20.31
N ARG A 91 -73.94 -63.06 -21.18
CA ARG A 91 -72.61 -63.68 -21.10
C ARG A 91 -71.52 -62.65 -21.39
N ASP A 92 -71.66 -61.83 -22.41
CA ASP A 92 -70.67 -60.80 -22.77
C ASP A 92 -70.52 -59.75 -21.66
N LEU A 93 -71.63 -59.34 -21.03
CA LEU A 93 -71.60 -58.47 -19.86
C LEU A 93 -70.94 -59.14 -18.66
N ASN A 94 -71.27 -60.40 -18.39
CA ASN A 94 -70.70 -61.14 -17.27
C ASN A 94 -69.21 -61.44 -17.49
N GLU A 95 -68.80 -61.68 -18.73
CA GLU A 95 -67.39 -61.85 -19.13
C GLU A 95 -66.62 -60.53 -18.97
N ARG A 96 -67.21 -59.40 -19.38
CA ARG A 96 -66.62 -58.07 -19.15
C ARG A 96 -66.54 -57.72 -17.66
N LEU A 97 -67.54 -58.08 -16.86
CA LEU A 97 -67.57 -57.87 -15.41
C LEU A 97 -66.57 -58.78 -14.70
N SER A 98 -66.41 -60.02 -15.15
CA SER A 98 -65.32 -60.91 -14.70
C SER A 98 -63.95 -60.35 -15.04
N GLY A 99 -63.80 -59.70 -16.20
CA GLY A 99 -62.59 -58.99 -16.60
C GLY A 99 -62.31 -57.75 -15.75
N TYR A 100 -63.34 -56.98 -15.38
CA TYR A 100 -63.21 -55.87 -14.43
C TYR A 100 -62.84 -56.37 -13.02
N LEU A 101 -63.50 -57.40 -12.50
CA LEU A 101 -63.16 -58.03 -11.22
C LEU A 101 -61.74 -58.61 -11.23
N GLY A 102 -61.30 -59.17 -12.36
CA GLY A 102 -59.94 -59.62 -12.56
C GLY A 102 -58.92 -58.48 -12.48
N ARG A 103 -59.20 -57.34 -13.13
CA ARG A 103 -58.36 -56.13 -13.06
C ARG A 103 -58.34 -55.51 -11.67
N VAL A 104 -59.48 -55.44 -10.98
CA VAL A 104 -59.54 -54.93 -9.60
C VAL A 104 -58.69 -55.80 -8.68
N ARG A 105 -58.80 -57.12 -8.75
CA ARG A 105 -57.95 -58.04 -7.96
C ARG A 105 -56.46 -57.97 -8.32
N GLN A 106 -56.12 -57.60 -9.55
CA GLN A 106 -54.73 -57.38 -9.95
C GLN A 106 -54.21 -56.06 -9.38
N LEU A 107 -55.00 -54.99 -9.43
CA LEU A 107 -54.64 -53.69 -8.85
C LEU A 107 -54.57 -53.73 -7.32
N GLU A 108 -55.46 -54.48 -6.66
CA GLU A 108 -55.40 -54.70 -5.20
C GLU A 108 -54.09 -55.41 -4.81
N ARG A 109 -53.67 -56.44 -5.55
CA ARG A 109 -52.38 -57.11 -5.32
C ARG A 109 -51.19 -56.20 -5.59
N ALA A 110 -51.22 -55.44 -6.69
CA ALA A 110 -50.15 -54.48 -6.99
C ALA A 110 -50.05 -53.36 -5.95
N ASN A 111 -51.18 -52.88 -5.42
CA ASN A 111 -51.19 -51.89 -4.35
C ASN A 111 -50.64 -52.48 -3.04
N GLN A 112 -51.03 -53.70 -2.69
CA GLN A 112 -50.46 -54.38 -1.51
C GLN A 112 -48.95 -54.57 -1.63
N GLU A 113 -48.46 -54.99 -2.80
CA GLU A 113 -47.01 -55.11 -3.06
C GLU A 113 -46.29 -53.76 -2.96
N LEU A 114 -46.90 -52.67 -3.43
CA LEU A 114 -46.33 -51.31 -3.30
C LEU A 114 -46.35 -50.82 -1.85
N GLU A 115 -47.40 -51.10 -1.09
CA GLU A 115 -47.48 -50.78 0.34
C GLU A 115 -46.41 -51.52 1.13
N ASP A 116 -46.22 -52.82 0.85
CA ASP A 116 -45.16 -53.62 1.45
C ASP A 116 -43.77 -53.07 1.09
N GLN A 117 -43.54 -52.67 -0.17
CA GLN A 117 -42.29 -52.03 -0.58
C GLN A 117 -42.05 -50.69 0.11
N ILE A 118 -43.08 -49.87 0.30
CA ILE A 118 -42.98 -48.60 1.03
C ILE A 118 -42.63 -48.86 2.49
N ASN A 119 -43.30 -49.82 3.13
CA ASN A 119 -43.02 -50.19 4.52
C ASN A 119 -41.60 -50.74 4.69
N ASP A 120 -41.14 -51.58 3.76
CA ASP A 120 -39.76 -52.08 3.72
C ASP A 120 -38.74 -50.95 3.55
N ILE A 121 -39.01 -49.97 2.68
CA ILE A 121 -38.14 -48.80 2.48
C ILE A 121 -38.11 -47.95 3.74
N LEU A 122 -39.24 -47.72 4.40
CA LEU A 122 -39.30 -46.94 5.64
C LEU A 122 -38.62 -47.66 6.81
N ALA A 123 -38.76 -48.98 6.90
CA ALA A 123 -38.07 -49.79 7.91
C ALA A 123 -36.55 -49.83 7.68
N LYS A 124 -36.12 -49.94 6.41
CA LYS A 124 -34.68 -49.87 6.04
C LYS A 124 -34.13 -48.46 6.21
N ARG A 125 -34.94 -47.44 5.98
CA ARG A 125 -34.61 -46.02 6.20
C ARG A 125 -34.89 -45.62 7.64
N GLY A 126 -34.57 -46.49 8.61
CA GLY A 126 -34.70 -46.23 10.04
C GLY A 126 -34.24 -44.81 10.40
N ALA A 127 -34.83 -44.25 11.47
CA ALA A 127 -34.64 -42.86 11.88
C ALA A 127 -33.19 -42.42 11.65
N PRO A 128 -32.95 -41.30 10.92
CA PRO A 128 -31.61 -40.89 10.53
C PRO A 128 -30.75 -40.87 11.79
N GLU A 129 -29.60 -41.57 11.76
CA GLU A 129 -28.65 -41.58 12.88
C GLU A 129 -28.51 -40.15 13.39
N ASP A 130 -28.91 -39.92 14.65
CA ASP A 130 -28.80 -38.64 15.31
C ASP A 130 -27.32 -38.25 15.22
N ARG A 131 -26.98 -37.34 14.31
CA ARG A 131 -25.60 -36.90 14.14
C ARG A 131 -25.21 -36.22 15.43
N ASP A 132 -24.21 -36.76 16.11
CA ASP A 132 -23.70 -36.22 17.37
C ASP A 132 -23.02 -34.86 17.15
N TRP A 133 -23.82 -33.79 17.07
CA TRP A 133 -23.36 -32.42 16.87
C TRP A 133 -22.38 -31.97 17.95
N GLU A 134 -22.48 -32.56 19.15
CA GLU A 134 -21.60 -32.31 20.28
C GLU A 134 -20.15 -32.74 20.00
N GLU A 135 -19.95 -33.82 19.22
CA GLU A 135 -18.60 -34.28 18.83
C GLU A 135 -17.92 -33.32 17.85
N ILE A 136 -18.68 -32.59 17.04
CA ILE A 136 -18.16 -31.59 16.09
C ILE A 136 -18.00 -30.22 16.76
N GLU A 137 -18.87 -29.88 17.70
CA GLU A 137 -18.85 -28.59 18.39
C GLU A 137 -17.66 -28.45 19.36
N LYS A 138 -17.31 -29.51 20.09
CA LYS A 138 -16.15 -29.53 21.01
C LYS A 138 -14.82 -29.16 20.33
N PRO A 139 -14.37 -29.82 19.25
CA PRO A 139 -13.12 -29.47 18.58
C PRO A 139 -13.19 -28.07 17.94
N LEU A 140 -14.37 -27.64 17.46
CA LEU A 140 -14.55 -26.30 16.92
C LEU A 140 -14.42 -25.23 18.02
N ALA A 141 -14.98 -25.47 19.21
CA ALA A 141 -14.84 -24.59 20.37
C ALA A 141 -13.37 -24.53 20.84
N ASP A 142 -12.68 -25.66 20.87
CA ASP A 142 -11.24 -25.73 21.21
C ASP A 142 -10.38 -24.98 20.20
N LEU A 143 -10.66 -25.11 18.90
CA LEU A 143 -9.97 -24.34 17.86
C LEU A 143 -10.23 -22.84 18.00
N ARG A 144 -11.47 -22.43 18.27
CA ARG A 144 -11.82 -21.02 18.54
C ARG A 144 -11.07 -20.49 19.76
N LYS A 145 -10.95 -21.29 20.83
CA LYS A 145 -10.17 -20.93 22.02
C LYS A 145 -8.69 -20.79 21.70
N LYS A 146 -8.10 -21.75 20.99
CA LYS A 146 -6.69 -21.67 20.53
C LYS A 146 -6.43 -20.44 19.68
N ILE A 147 -7.34 -20.07 18.78
CA ILE A 147 -7.22 -18.84 17.97
C ILE A 147 -7.22 -17.62 18.88
N LYS A 148 -8.17 -17.51 19.82
CA LYS A 148 -8.22 -16.39 20.78
C LYS A 148 -6.93 -16.30 21.60
N ASP A 149 -6.43 -17.41 22.11
CA ASP A 149 -5.19 -17.46 22.89
C ASP A 149 -3.99 -17.01 22.04
N LYS A 150 -3.91 -17.44 20.77
CA LYS A 150 -2.85 -17.01 19.85
C LYS A 150 -2.94 -15.52 19.50
N VAL A 151 -4.14 -14.98 19.30
CA VAL A 151 -4.36 -13.54 19.07
C VAL A 151 -3.94 -12.73 20.29
N MET A 152 -4.34 -13.15 21.50
CA MET A 152 -3.93 -12.49 22.74
C MET A 152 -2.42 -12.55 22.97
N ASN A 153 -1.79 -13.69 22.69
CA ASN A 153 -0.34 -13.83 22.78
C ASN A 153 0.39 -12.99 21.73
N ASN A 154 -0.14 -12.88 20.51
CA ASN A 154 0.41 -12.01 19.48
C ASN A 154 0.33 -10.53 19.90
N ALA A 155 -0.80 -10.09 20.46
CA ALA A 155 -0.95 -8.74 21.00
C ALA A 155 0.06 -8.47 22.14
N LYS A 156 0.24 -9.42 23.08
CA LYS A 156 1.26 -9.30 24.15
C LYS A 156 2.67 -9.18 23.58
N LEU A 157 3.03 -10.00 22.59
CA LEU A 157 4.34 -9.94 21.93
C LEU A 157 4.54 -8.59 21.22
N LEU A 158 3.53 -8.07 20.53
CA LEU A 158 3.60 -6.75 19.90
C LEU A 158 3.83 -5.64 20.92
N LEU A 159 3.17 -5.69 22.07
CA LEU A 159 3.40 -4.73 23.16
C LEU A 159 4.82 -4.84 23.72
N GLN A 160 5.34 -6.05 23.93
CA GLN A 160 6.72 -6.26 24.38
C GLN A 160 7.72 -5.74 23.35
N ILE A 161 7.49 -5.97 22.05
CA ILE A 161 8.33 -5.44 20.97
C ILE A 161 8.32 -3.91 20.99
N ASN A 162 7.15 -3.29 21.13
CA ASN A 162 7.04 -1.84 21.19
C ASN A 162 7.74 -1.26 22.43
N ASN A 163 7.59 -1.91 23.59
CA ASN A 163 8.28 -1.50 24.81
C ASN A 163 9.81 -1.63 24.67
N ALA A 164 10.30 -2.74 24.11
CA ALA A 164 11.72 -2.94 23.85
C ALA A 164 12.28 -1.93 22.83
N LYS A 165 11.50 -1.55 21.82
CA LYS A 165 11.88 -0.49 20.87
C LYS A 165 11.98 0.88 21.54
N LEU A 166 10.97 1.26 22.33
CA LEU A 166 11.00 2.52 23.08
C LEU A 166 12.20 2.57 24.03
N ALA A 167 12.46 1.49 24.78
CA ALA A 167 13.64 1.41 25.64
C ALA A 167 14.96 1.51 24.85
N ASN A 168 15.04 0.89 23.68
CA ASN A 168 16.21 0.99 22.81
C ASN A 168 16.43 2.43 22.31
N ASP A 169 15.37 3.11 21.90
CA ASP A 169 15.44 4.50 21.44
C ASP A 169 15.79 5.46 22.58
N ASP A 170 15.30 5.22 23.81
CA ASP A 170 15.73 5.92 25.01
C ASP A 170 17.24 5.72 25.29
N PHE A 171 17.74 4.49 25.17
CA PHE A 171 19.16 4.21 25.34
C PHE A 171 20.02 4.85 24.24
N LYS A 172 19.56 4.87 22.99
CA LYS A 172 20.25 5.59 21.90
C LYS A 172 20.30 7.08 22.17
N SER A 173 19.19 7.69 22.57
CA SER A 173 19.12 9.12 22.90
C SER A 173 20.09 9.47 24.03
N LYS A 174 20.10 8.66 25.10
CA LYS A 174 21.06 8.81 26.22
C LYS A 174 22.51 8.64 25.77
N LEU A 175 22.80 7.66 24.91
CA LEU A 175 24.14 7.44 24.37
C LEU A 175 24.62 8.63 23.54
N GLU A 176 23.78 9.19 22.67
CA GLU A 176 24.16 10.36 21.88
C GLU A 176 24.34 11.62 22.75
N ALA A 177 23.51 11.80 23.78
CA ALA A 177 23.70 12.86 24.77
C ALA A 177 25.03 12.71 25.54
N GLU A 178 25.36 11.49 25.99
CA GLU A 178 26.62 11.20 26.68
C GLU A 178 27.83 11.38 25.76
N LYS A 179 27.75 10.93 24.49
CA LYS A 179 28.79 11.18 23.49
C LYS A 179 29.00 12.67 23.27
N GLN A 180 27.94 13.45 23.20
CA GLN A 180 28.06 14.90 23.04
C GLN A 180 28.69 15.55 24.27
N ALA A 181 28.26 15.17 25.47
CA ALA A 181 28.88 15.64 26.71
C ALA A 181 30.37 15.27 26.78
N ARG A 182 30.73 14.04 26.37
CA ARG A 182 32.12 13.60 26.29
C ARG A 182 32.94 14.44 25.31
N ARG A 183 32.42 14.75 24.12
CA ARG A 183 33.11 15.63 23.15
C ARG A 183 33.38 17.01 23.72
N ILE A 184 32.42 17.59 24.43
CA ILE A 184 32.57 18.90 25.09
C ILE A 184 33.68 18.81 26.16
N LEU A 185 33.64 17.79 27.02
CA LEU A 185 34.70 17.58 28.02
C LEU A 185 36.07 17.33 27.40
N GLU A 186 36.15 16.61 26.28
CA GLU A 186 37.38 16.40 25.53
C GLU A 186 37.93 17.71 24.94
N GLN A 187 37.06 18.60 24.47
CA GLN A 187 37.43 19.95 24.02
C GLN A 187 37.93 20.81 25.18
N ASP A 188 37.24 20.80 26.32
CA ASP A 188 37.65 21.55 27.52
C ASP A 188 38.99 21.05 28.06
N LEU A 189 39.19 19.73 28.11
CA LEU A 189 40.48 19.13 28.49
C LEU A 189 41.60 19.52 27.53
N ALA A 190 41.34 19.59 26.23
CA ALA A 190 42.32 20.03 25.25
C ALA A 190 42.66 21.52 25.42
N ALA A 191 41.65 22.36 25.69
CA ALA A 191 41.84 23.78 25.97
C ALA A 191 42.68 24.00 27.25
N LEU A 192 42.36 23.30 28.34
CA LEU A 192 43.12 23.35 29.59
C LEU A 192 44.56 22.88 29.41
N LYS A 193 44.80 21.83 28.61
CA LYS A 193 46.17 21.40 28.27
C LYS A 193 46.94 22.49 27.53
N LYS A 194 46.30 23.15 26.56
CA LYS A 194 46.91 24.27 25.85
C LYS A 194 47.24 25.43 26.81
N GLU A 195 46.35 25.77 27.73
CA GLU A 195 46.63 26.79 28.75
C GLU A 195 47.79 26.41 29.67
N ILE A 196 47.91 25.12 30.03
CA ILE A 196 49.08 24.61 30.77
C ILE A 196 50.36 24.79 29.93
N ASP A 197 50.35 24.42 28.66
CA ASP A 197 51.52 24.58 27.78
C ASP A 197 51.89 26.08 27.60
N ASP A 198 50.90 26.95 27.40
CA ASP A 198 51.09 28.40 27.28
C ASP A 198 51.64 29.02 28.57
N THR A 199 51.18 28.56 29.74
CA THR A 199 51.70 29.02 31.04
C THR A 199 53.10 28.48 31.32
N GLN A 200 53.41 27.24 30.92
CA GLN A 200 54.77 26.70 30.99
C GLN A 200 55.73 27.48 30.09
N LEU A 201 55.32 27.82 28.86
CA LEU A 201 56.11 28.66 27.95
C LEU A 201 56.39 30.04 28.56
N LYS A 202 55.36 30.69 29.13
CA LYS A 202 55.52 31.96 29.86
C LYS A 202 56.47 31.82 31.05
N ARG A 203 56.40 30.72 31.81
CA ARG A 203 57.31 30.46 32.93
C ARG A 203 58.75 30.39 32.45
N VAL A 204 59.03 29.61 31.41
CA VAL A 204 60.38 29.47 30.83
C VAL A 204 60.88 30.80 30.27
N GLN A 205 60.02 31.59 29.62
CA GLN A 205 60.37 32.93 29.14
C GLN A 205 60.79 33.86 30.29
N LEU A 206 60.04 33.86 31.40
CA LEU A 206 60.38 34.63 32.60
C LEU A 206 61.66 34.11 33.28
N GLU A 207 61.86 32.80 33.35
CA GLU A 207 63.09 32.18 33.85
C GLU A 207 64.31 32.66 33.05
N ASN A 208 64.22 32.68 31.71
CA ASN A 208 65.26 33.19 30.83
C ASN A 208 65.53 34.70 31.02
N GLN A 209 64.47 35.51 31.20
CA GLN A 209 64.63 36.94 31.51
C GLN A 209 65.34 37.16 32.85
N ILE A 210 65.00 36.36 33.87
CA ILE A 210 65.67 36.40 35.17
C ILE A 210 67.15 36.02 35.04
N GLU A 211 67.47 35.00 34.25
CA GLU A 211 68.86 34.58 33.99
C GLU A 211 69.65 35.68 33.25
N SER A 212 69.08 36.26 32.19
CA SER A 212 69.68 37.39 31.47
C SER A 212 69.95 38.59 32.39
N LEU A 213 69.00 38.96 33.25
CA LEU A 213 69.17 40.07 34.20
C LEU A 213 70.22 39.75 35.28
N LYS A 214 70.36 38.48 35.68
CA LYS A 214 71.43 38.05 36.60
C LYS A 214 72.80 38.16 35.93
N ASP A 215 72.91 37.80 34.67
CA ASP A 215 74.16 37.93 33.89
C ASP A 215 74.55 39.40 33.71
N GLU A 216 73.60 40.28 33.38
CA GLU A 216 73.81 41.73 33.31
C GLU A 216 74.27 42.31 34.66
N LEU A 217 73.65 41.88 35.77
CA LEU A 217 74.04 42.29 37.10
C LEU A 217 75.46 41.80 37.47
N ALA A 218 75.81 40.58 37.08
CA ALA A 218 77.17 40.05 37.27
C ALA A 218 78.22 40.81 36.45
N LEU A 219 77.87 41.18 35.21
CA LEU A 219 78.71 42.05 34.37
C LEU A 219 78.91 43.42 35.02
N HIS A 220 77.84 44.09 35.44
CA HIS A 220 77.93 45.38 36.12
C HIS A 220 78.74 45.33 37.42
N GLN A 221 78.64 44.25 38.20
CA GLN A 221 79.46 44.05 39.38
C GLN A 221 80.95 43.89 39.04
N LYS A 222 81.27 43.22 37.93
CA LYS A 222 82.64 43.11 37.44
C LYS A 222 83.18 44.47 36.97
N ASP A 223 82.39 45.19 36.18
CA ASP A 223 82.75 46.53 35.71
C ASP A 223 82.99 47.50 36.87
N HIS A 224 82.17 47.43 37.93
CA HIS A 224 82.39 48.22 39.14
C HIS A 224 83.72 47.88 39.83
N LYS A 225 84.08 46.60 39.95
CA LYS A 225 85.39 46.19 40.50
C LYS A 225 86.55 46.71 39.65
N ASP A 226 86.42 46.67 38.33
CA ASP A 226 87.45 47.18 37.42
C ASP A 226 87.58 48.71 37.52
N VAL A 227 86.47 49.44 37.66
CA VAL A 227 86.47 50.89 37.92
C VAL A 227 87.08 51.21 39.28
N ASP A 228 86.78 50.46 40.34
CA ASP A 228 87.38 50.66 41.65
C ASP A 228 88.90 50.43 41.61
N ALA A 229 89.36 49.39 40.90
CA ALA A 229 90.79 49.15 40.66
C ALA A 229 91.45 50.26 39.85
N LEU A 230 90.76 50.84 38.86
CA LEU A 230 91.24 52.01 38.13
C LEU A 230 91.27 53.27 39.01
N ARG A 231 90.27 53.47 39.88
CA ARG A 231 90.24 54.58 40.85
C ARG A 231 91.40 54.47 41.85
N GLU A 232 91.77 53.26 42.25
CA GLU A 232 92.95 53.01 43.08
C GLU A 232 94.23 53.39 42.32
N LYS A 233 94.41 52.92 41.08
CA LYS A 233 95.53 53.33 40.21
C LYS A 233 95.61 54.83 39.97
N ILE A 234 94.47 55.52 39.86
CA ILE A 234 94.41 56.99 39.70
C ILE A 234 94.80 57.71 41.00
N LYS A 235 94.39 57.19 42.16
CA LYS A 235 94.83 57.71 43.47
C LYS A 235 96.34 57.55 43.65
N ASP A 236 96.91 56.45 43.17
CA ASP A 236 98.36 56.22 43.17
C ASP A 236 99.09 57.11 42.16
N SER A 237 98.43 57.50 41.06
CA SER A 237 98.91 58.51 40.11
C SER A 237 98.45 59.93 40.47
N SER A 238 98.51 60.29 41.75
CA SER A 238 98.28 61.66 42.23
C SER A 238 99.39 62.60 41.72
N VAL A 239 99.27 63.00 40.46
CA VAL A 239 100.03 64.09 39.85
C VAL A 239 99.31 65.38 40.22
N VAL A 240 99.79 66.00 41.31
CA VAL A 240 99.47 67.39 41.65
C VAL A 240 100.21 68.27 40.65
N VAL A 241 99.49 68.78 39.65
CA VAL A 241 99.97 69.85 38.76
C VAL A 241 99.29 71.13 39.21
N GLU A 242 100.00 71.88 40.03
CA GLU A 242 99.76 73.30 40.23
C GLU A 242 100.12 74.02 38.93
N MET A 243 99.10 74.50 38.21
CA MET A 243 99.30 75.37 37.06
C MET A 243 98.69 76.74 37.39
N ASP A 244 99.53 77.60 37.97
CA ASP A 244 99.32 79.04 37.94
C ASP A 244 99.49 79.50 36.49
N SER A 245 98.41 79.92 35.84
CA SER A 245 98.49 80.70 34.61
C SER A 245 97.54 81.87 34.70
N GLN A 246 98.15 83.06 34.80
CA GLN A 246 97.51 84.35 34.71
C GLN A 246 96.75 84.51 33.39
N ASP A 247 95.58 85.11 33.52
CA ASP A 247 94.73 85.77 32.52
C ASP A 247 95.24 85.79 31.06
N SER A 248 94.66 84.93 30.24
CA SER A 248 94.36 85.29 28.84
C SER A 248 93.17 84.49 28.32
N ASN A 249 92.40 85.11 27.42
CA ASN A 249 91.11 84.69 26.84
C ASN A 249 91.06 83.33 26.09
N LEU A 250 91.94 82.37 26.42
CA LEU A 250 91.94 81.02 25.89
C LEU A 250 90.96 80.09 26.63
N ALA A 251 90.81 80.26 27.95
CA ALA A 251 89.85 79.46 28.73
C ALA A 251 88.39 79.71 28.29
N GLU A 252 88.06 80.97 27.97
CA GLU A 252 86.73 81.35 27.50
C GLU A 252 86.45 80.82 26.07
N THR A 253 87.46 80.81 25.19
CA THR A 253 87.34 80.23 23.84
C THR A 253 87.28 78.70 23.86
N LEU A 254 88.07 78.03 24.72
CA LEU A 254 87.94 76.58 24.97
C LEU A 254 86.58 76.21 25.57
N ASN A 255 86.04 77.03 26.48
CA ASN A 255 84.69 76.82 27.03
C ASN A 255 83.60 77.04 25.97
N LYS A 256 83.75 78.03 25.07
CA LYS A 256 82.86 78.22 23.92
C LYS A 256 82.92 77.02 22.96
N ILE A 257 84.11 76.49 22.68
CA ILE A 257 84.30 75.29 21.85
C ILE A 257 83.67 74.06 22.53
N ARG A 258 83.89 73.85 23.84
CA ARG A 258 83.21 72.79 24.60
C ARG A 258 81.70 72.93 24.57
N ALA A 259 81.17 74.13 24.78
CA ALA A 259 79.73 74.38 24.74
C ALA A 259 79.12 74.14 23.35
N GLN A 260 79.88 74.43 22.28
CA GLN A 260 79.50 74.09 20.90
C GLN A 260 79.47 72.57 20.69
N TYR A 261 80.49 71.83 21.13
CA TYR A 261 80.53 70.37 21.03
C TYR A 261 79.47 69.70 21.92
N GLU A 262 79.22 70.20 23.12
CA GLU A 262 78.12 69.71 23.96
C GLU A 262 76.75 69.95 23.32
N LYS A 263 76.53 71.12 22.71
CA LYS A 263 75.31 71.37 21.96
C LYS A 263 75.18 70.43 20.77
N LEU A 264 76.27 70.19 20.04
CA LEU A 264 76.27 69.27 18.90
C LEU A 264 76.05 67.82 19.36
N ALA A 265 76.66 67.39 20.45
CA ALA A 265 76.48 66.07 21.03
C ALA A 265 75.05 65.87 21.55
N LYS A 266 74.47 66.85 22.26
CA LYS A 266 73.06 66.83 22.69
C LYS A 266 72.10 66.83 21.52
N LYS A 267 72.42 67.57 20.45
CA LYS A 267 71.62 67.59 19.22
C LYS A 267 71.68 66.25 18.49
N ASN A 268 72.87 65.67 18.30
CA ASN A 268 73.04 64.33 17.75
C ASN A 268 72.32 63.27 18.59
N GLN A 269 72.44 63.34 19.91
CA GLN A 269 71.76 62.41 20.81
C GLN A 269 70.24 62.50 20.61
N LYS A 270 69.66 63.70 20.63
CA LYS A 270 68.23 63.90 20.36
C LYS A 270 67.82 63.40 18.97
N GLU A 271 68.59 63.74 17.93
CA GLU A 271 68.29 63.29 16.57
C GLU A 271 68.35 61.76 16.44
N THR A 272 69.28 61.09 17.15
CA THR A 272 69.30 59.62 17.20
C THR A 272 68.12 59.04 17.99
N GLU A 273 67.77 59.62 19.14
CA GLU A 273 66.62 59.22 19.95
C GLU A 273 65.31 59.36 19.15
N ASP A 274 65.11 60.51 18.51
CA ASP A 274 63.94 60.79 17.65
C ASP A 274 63.90 59.82 16.46
N TRP A 275 65.05 59.51 15.84
CA TRP A 275 65.13 58.54 14.75
C TRP A 275 64.76 57.13 15.20
N TYR A 276 65.26 56.67 16.36
CA TYR A 276 64.90 55.36 16.92
C TYR A 276 63.43 55.30 17.32
N GLN A 277 62.90 56.34 17.98
CA GLN A 277 61.49 56.41 18.35
C GLN A 277 60.59 56.31 17.12
N ASN A 278 60.87 57.11 16.08
CA ASN A 278 60.12 57.07 14.83
C ASN A 278 60.26 55.69 14.15
N LYS A 279 61.45 55.07 14.20
CA LYS A 279 61.67 53.74 13.61
C LYS A 279 60.88 52.65 14.35
N VAL A 280 60.82 52.71 15.67
CA VAL A 280 60.03 51.78 16.51
C VAL A 280 58.53 51.99 16.27
N GLU A 281 58.06 53.23 16.23
CA GLU A 281 56.65 53.55 15.96
C GLU A 281 56.22 53.05 14.56
N VAL A 282 57.06 53.26 13.54
CA VAL A 282 56.82 52.72 12.20
C VAL A 282 56.82 51.19 12.21
N ALA A 283 57.76 50.54 12.94
CA ALA A 283 57.80 49.08 13.04
C ALA A 283 56.53 48.51 13.68
N LEU A 284 56.10 49.06 14.83
CA LEU A 284 54.88 48.66 15.51
C LEU A 284 53.63 48.86 14.64
N ASN A 285 53.54 49.99 13.94
CA ASN A 285 52.45 50.26 13.01
C ASN A 285 52.46 49.28 11.82
N THR A 286 53.63 48.90 11.31
CA THR A 286 53.73 47.89 10.24
C THR A 286 53.35 46.50 10.72
N GLU A 287 53.71 46.10 11.93
CA GLU A 287 53.31 44.83 12.53
C GLU A 287 51.79 44.79 12.74
N ALA A 288 51.20 45.84 13.32
CA ALA A 288 49.75 45.96 13.49
C ALA A 288 48.98 45.94 12.15
N LEU A 289 49.54 46.53 11.09
CA LEU A 289 48.97 46.45 9.75
C LEU A 289 49.08 45.04 9.16
N GLN A 290 50.17 44.32 9.41
CA GLN A 290 50.33 42.94 8.95
C GLN A 290 49.38 41.99 9.66
N THR A 291 49.24 42.10 10.98
CA THR A 291 48.30 41.28 11.77
C THR A 291 46.85 41.55 11.34
N GLY A 292 46.46 42.82 11.21
CA GLY A 292 45.13 43.18 10.70
C GLY A 292 44.88 42.65 9.28
N ARG A 293 45.92 42.63 8.42
CA ARG A 293 45.81 42.06 7.07
C ARG A 293 45.68 40.54 7.07
N THR A 294 46.36 39.83 7.97
CA THR A 294 46.18 38.38 8.11
C THR A 294 44.80 38.05 8.67
N GLU A 295 44.33 38.76 9.68
CA GLU A 295 42.98 38.61 10.23
C GLU A 295 41.90 38.88 9.19
N LEU A 296 42.03 39.94 8.39
CA LEU A 296 41.10 40.24 7.29
C LEU A 296 41.08 39.12 6.24
N ASN A 297 42.25 38.56 5.90
CA ASN A 297 42.32 37.44 4.97
C ASN A 297 41.68 36.17 5.55
N ASP A 298 41.87 35.89 6.84
CA ASP A 298 41.28 34.73 7.49
C ASP A 298 39.76 34.87 7.61
N LEU A 299 39.26 36.06 7.96
CA LEU A 299 37.83 36.37 7.93
C LEU A 299 37.24 36.26 6.51
N CYS A 300 37.98 36.70 5.48
CA CYS A 300 37.54 36.52 4.09
C CYS A 300 37.47 35.05 3.69
N ARG A 301 38.44 34.22 4.11
CA ARG A 301 38.42 32.76 3.88
C ARG A 301 37.26 32.10 4.60
N GLN A 302 37.02 32.47 5.87
CA GLN A 302 35.88 31.97 6.64
C GLN A 302 34.55 32.35 5.98
N ARG A 303 34.41 33.60 5.52
CA ARG A 303 33.22 34.03 4.77
C ARG A 303 33.00 33.18 3.51
N GLN A 304 34.05 32.94 2.72
CA GLN A 304 33.96 32.13 1.51
C GLN A 304 33.57 30.67 1.82
N LEU A 305 34.13 30.08 2.88
CA LEU A 305 33.75 28.73 3.32
C LEU A 305 32.27 28.67 3.72
N LEU A 306 31.79 29.65 4.50
CA LEU A 306 30.39 29.74 4.88
C LEU A 306 29.48 29.95 3.67
N GLU A 307 29.88 30.74 2.68
CA GLU A 307 29.14 30.92 1.42
C GLU A 307 29.03 29.60 0.63
N ILE A 308 30.11 28.82 0.57
CA ILE A 308 30.12 27.50 -0.07
C ILE A 308 29.21 26.53 0.69
N ASP A 309 29.27 26.51 2.01
CA ASP A 309 28.41 25.66 2.84
C ASP A 309 26.93 26.02 2.66
N ILE A 310 26.60 27.31 2.60
CA ILE A 310 25.24 27.78 2.31
C ILE A 310 24.81 27.30 0.92
N GLN A 311 25.64 27.43 -0.10
CA GLN A 311 25.34 26.96 -1.45
C GLN A 311 25.16 25.43 -1.50
N ALA A 312 25.99 24.69 -0.77
CA ALA A 312 25.87 23.23 -0.64
C ALA A 312 24.55 22.84 0.03
N MET A 313 24.18 23.48 1.15
CA MET A 313 22.89 23.24 1.82
C MET A 313 21.71 23.61 0.93
N LEU A 314 21.77 24.73 0.21
CA LEU A 314 20.73 25.10 -0.76
C LEU A 314 20.59 24.04 -1.87
N SER A 315 21.70 23.56 -2.43
CA SER A 315 21.66 22.48 -3.44
C SER A 315 21.05 21.19 -2.89
N MET A 316 21.36 20.85 -1.63
CA MET A 316 20.78 19.70 -0.94
C MET A 316 19.26 19.87 -0.77
N ILE A 317 18.80 21.04 -0.30
CA ILE A 317 17.37 21.35 -0.17
C ILE A 317 16.67 21.20 -1.52
N HIS A 318 17.22 21.76 -2.60
CA HIS A 318 16.64 21.65 -3.93
C HIS A 318 16.50 20.19 -4.37
N SER A 319 17.52 19.36 -4.17
CA SER A 319 17.46 17.93 -4.50
C SER A 319 16.40 17.16 -3.68
N LEU A 320 16.26 17.51 -2.40
CA LEU A 320 15.23 16.93 -1.53
C LEU A 320 13.83 17.38 -1.94
N GLU A 321 13.64 18.64 -2.31
CA GLU A 321 12.37 19.14 -2.84
C GLU A 321 12.00 18.48 -4.17
N GLU A 322 12.97 18.24 -5.05
CA GLU A 322 12.76 17.57 -6.33
C GLU A 322 12.35 16.11 -6.13
N THR A 323 13.06 15.36 -5.28
CA THR A 323 12.69 13.99 -4.93
C THR A 323 11.34 13.90 -4.21
N LEU A 324 11.00 14.88 -3.37
CA LEU A 324 9.67 15.00 -2.77
C LEU A 324 8.59 15.24 -3.83
N LYS A 325 8.82 16.14 -4.79
CA LYS A 325 7.88 16.39 -5.90
C LYS A 325 7.72 15.16 -6.78
N GLU A 326 8.81 14.45 -7.09
CA GLU A 326 8.79 13.24 -7.90
C GLU A 326 8.04 12.10 -7.20
N THR A 327 8.30 11.87 -5.91
CA THR A 327 7.61 10.84 -5.11
C THR A 327 6.12 11.14 -4.96
N LYS A 328 5.75 12.39 -4.70
CA LYS A 328 4.35 12.85 -4.71
C LYS A 328 3.71 12.63 -6.08
N GLY A 329 4.40 12.98 -7.17
CA GLY A 329 3.93 12.75 -8.54
C GLY A 329 3.74 11.26 -8.85
N ARG A 330 4.66 10.40 -8.43
CA ARG A 330 4.53 8.94 -8.56
C ARG A 330 3.34 8.41 -7.77
N GLY A 331 3.16 8.87 -6.53
CA GLY A 331 2.00 8.53 -5.70
C GLY A 331 0.69 8.96 -6.34
N GLY A 332 0.62 10.19 -6.87
CA GLY A 332 -0.54 10.69 -7.59
C GLY A 332 -0.89 9.87 -8.84
N ARG A 333 0.12 9.45 -9.62
CA ARG A 333 -0.08 8.57 -10.78
C ARG A 333 -0.62 7.19 -10.39
N GLU A 334 -0.09 6.59 -9.34
CA GLU A 334 -0.58 5.28 -8.86
C GLU A 334 -2.01 5.39 -8.33
N MET A 335 -2.32 6.45 -7.56
CA MET A 335 -3.68 6.71 -7.11
C MET A 335 -4.65 6.92 -8.27
N ALA A 336 -4.26 7.69 -9.29
CA ALA A 336 -5.09 7.89 -10.49
C ALA A 336 -5.34 6.57 -11.23
N ARG A 337 -4.31 5.72 -11.37
CA ARG A 337 -4.43 4.38 -11.97
C ARG A 337 -5.38 3.49 -11.16
N LEU A 338 -5.25 3.44 -9.84
CA LEU A 338 -6.14 2.66 -8.97
C LEU A 338 -7.59 3.19 -9.04
N ASN A 339 -7.76 4.51 -9.09
CA ASN A 339 -9.08 5.13 -9.23
C ASN A 339 -9.74 4.78 -10.57
N GLN A 340 -8.97 4.73 -11.67
CA GLN A 340 -9.49 4.26 -12.96
C GLN A 340 -9.95 2.80 -12.91
N ILE A 341 -9.21 1.94 -12.21
CA ILE A 341 -9.60 0.53 -12.03
C ILE A 341 -10.87 0.43 -11.18
N LEU A 342 -10.97 1.21 -10.09
CA LEU A 342 -12.17 1.26 -9.25
C LEU A 342 -13.39 1.70 -10.06
N LEU A 343 -13.29 2.79 -10.82
CA LEU A 343 -14.37 3.26 -11.69
C LEU A 343 -14.77 2.21 -12.74
N GLY A 344 -13.80 1.53 -13.35
CA GLY A 344 -14.09 0.45 -14.30
C GLY A 344 -14.84 -0.73 -13.64
N LEU A 345 -14.46 -1.11 -12.42
CA LEU A 345 -15.16 -2.16 -11.66
C LEU A 345 -16.55 -1.73 -11.20
N GLU A 346 -16.73 -0.46 -10.82
CA GLU A 346 -18.03 0.12 -10.51
C GLU A 346 -18.96 0.13 -11.73
N ASP A 347 -18.44 0.48 -12.91
CA ASP A 347 -19.16 0.40 -14.18
C ASP A 347 -19.52 -1.04 -14.55
N GLU A 348 -18.62 -2.00 -14.35
CA GLU A 348 -18.93 -3.42 -14.56
C GLU A 348 -20.01 -3.92 -13.61
N LEU A 349 -19.96 -3.53 -12.33
CA LEU A 349 -20.95 -3.91 -11.33
C LEU A 349 -22.33 -3.33 -11.66
N THR A 350 -22.40 -2.05 -12.04
CA THR A 350 -23.66 -1.41 -12.46
C THR A 350 -24.21 -2.03 -13.74
N ARG A 351 -23.35 -2.38 -14.70
CA ARG A 351 -23.74 -3.10 -15.91
C ARG A 351 -24.35 -4.46 -15.60
N VAL A 352 -23.71 -5.26 -14.75
CA VAL A 352 -24.23 -6.58 -14.35
C VAL A 352 -25.55 -6.46 -13.59
N ARG A 353 -25.69 -5.48 -12.68
CA ARG A 353 -26.97 -5.20 -12.00
C ARG A 353 -28.08 -4.90 -13.00
N SER A 354 -27.83 -4.00 -13.95
CA SER A 354 -28.82 -3.66 -14.99
C SER A 354 -29.18 -4.86 -15.87
N GLN A 355 -28.23 -5.77 -16.12
CA GLN A 355 -28.49 -6.99 -16.89
C GLN A 355 -29.37 -7.97 -16.11
N VAL A 356 -29.14 -8.13 -14.81
CA VAL A 356 -29.97 -8.96 -13.94
C VAL A 356 -31.38 -8.38 -13.85
N GLU A 357 -31.53 -7.06 -13.69
CA GLU A 357 -32.84 -6.39 -13.69
C GLU A 357 -33.61 -6.66 -14.99
N ARG A 358 -32.96 -6.50 -16.15
CA ARG A 358 -33.58 -6.85 -17.45
C ARG A 358 -33.99 -8.31 -17.53
N GLN A 359 -33.16 -9.24 -17.06
CA GLN A 359 -33.52 -10.66 -17.05
C GLN A 359 -34.74 -10.93 -16.18
N VAL A 360 -34.85 -10.28 -15.01
CA VAL A 360 -36.03 -10.39 -14.15
C VAL A 360 -37.28 -9.88 -14.88
N ASP A 361 -37.20 -8.75 -15.56
CA ASP A 361 -38.32 -8.20 -16.34
C ASP A 361 -38.72 -9.14 -17.49
N ASP A 362 -37.76 -9.71 -18.21
CA ASP A 362 -38.00 -10.68 -19.28
C ASP A 362 -38.68 -11.96 -18.75
N TYR A 363 -38.25 -12.46 -17.59
CA TYR A 363 -38.88 -13.62 -16.94
C TYR A 363 -40.30 -13.30 -16.46
N GLN A 364 -40.55 -12.11 -15.93
CA GLN A 364 -41.90 -11.68 -15.55
C GLN A 364 -42.83 -11.57 -16.77
N ASN A 365 -42.34 -11.01 -17.88
CA ASN A 365 -43.09 -10.93 -19.13
C ASN A 365 -43.42 -12.33 -19.68
N LEU A 366 -42.44 -13.24 -19.68
CA LEU A 366 -42.64 -14.63 -20.10
C LEU A 366 -43.65 -15.35 -19.20
N LEU A 367 -43.57 -15.14 -17.89
CA LEU A 367 -44.54 -15.68 -16.93
C LEU A 367 -45.96 -15.14 -17.21
N HIS A 368 -46.09 -13.83 -17.49
CA HIS A 368 -47.37 -13.22 -17.82
C HIS A 368 -47.98 -13.81 -19.11
N VAL A 369 -47.16 -14.03 -20.15
CA VAL A 369 -47.59 -14.71 -21.39
C VAL A 369 -47.99 -16.15 -21.11
N LYS A 370 -47.20 -16.89 -20.32
CA LYS A 370 -47.54 -18.27 -19.90
C LYS A 370 -48.90 -18.33 -19.21
N MET A 371 -49.16 -17.42 -18.26
CA MET A 371 -50.44 -17.36 -17.55
C MET A 371 -51.62 -17.08 -18.50
N LYS A 372 -51.44 -16.20 -19.48
CA LYS A 372 -52.47 -15.95 -20.52
C LYS A 372 -52.76 -17.20 -21.35
N LEU A 373 -51.72 -17.89 -21.83
CA LEU A 373 -51.87 -19.12 -22.59
C LEU A 373 -52.50 -20.25 -21.76
N GLU A 374 -52.15 -20.36 -20.48
CA GLU A 374 -52.80 -21.32 -19.56
C GLU A 374 -54.29 -21.03 -19.38
N ALA A 375 -54.69 -19.75 -19.33
CA ALA A 375 -56.09 -19.33 -19.29
C ALA A 375 -56.82 -19.61 -20.62
N GLU A 376 -56.18 -19.40 -21.77
CA GLU A 376 -56.75 -19.76 -23.07
C GLU A 376 -56.95 -21.28 -23.19
N ILE A 377 -55.95 -22.08 -22.81
CA ILE A 377 -56.04 -23.55 -22.80
C ILE A 377 -57.16 -24.02 -21.87
N SER A 378 -57.32 -23.41 -20.69
CA SER A 378 -58.40 -23.77 -19.76
C SER A 378 -59.77 -23.44 -20.34
N ASN A 379 -59.92 -22.29 -21.00
CA ASN A 379 -61.12 -21.90 -21.74
C ASN A 379 -61.42 -22.87 -22.89
N TYR A 380 -60.43 -23.22 -23.71
CA TYR A 380 -60.59 -24.22 -24.78
C TYR A 380 -61.02 -25.58 -24.22
N ARG A 381 -60.43 -26.03 -23.10
CA ARG A 381 -60.86 -27.26 -22.41
C ARG A 381 -62.28 -27.17 -21.86
N GLN A 382 -62.76 -26.00 -21.48
CA GLN A 382 -64.13 -25.80 -21.02
C GLN A 382 -65.12 -25.82 -22.20
N LEU A 383 -64.80 -25.16 -23.31
CA LEU A 383 -65.58 -25.20 -24.55
C LEU A 383 -65.74 -26.62 -25.07
N MET A 384 -64.66 -27.40 -25.13
CA MET A 384 -64.71 -28.80 -25.55
C MET A 384 -65.56 -29.67 -24.62
N ARG A 385 -65.54 -29.41 -23.30
CA ARG A 385 -66.41 -30.10 -22.34
C ARG A 385 -67.87 -29.71 -22.48
N GLY A 386 -68.16 -28.43 -22.77
CA GLY A 386 -69.52 -27.95 -23.05
C GLY A 386 -70.11 -28.61 -24.29
N LEU A 387 -69.35 -28.64 -25.39
CA LEU A 387 -69.77 -29.31 -26.64
C LEU A 387 -70.01 -30.80 -26.44
N ALA A 388 -69.13 -31.51 -25.73
CA ALA A 388 -69.34 -32.92 -25.41
C ALA A 388 -70.59 -33.15 -24.54
N ALA A 389 -70.86 -32.27 -23.57
CA ALA A 389 -72.05 -32.37 -22.72
C ALA A 389 -73.36 -32.03 -23.47
N ASP A 390 -73.30 -31.13 -24.45
CA ASP A 390 -74.44 -30.80 -25.31
C ASP A 390 -74.74 -31.95 -26.29
N GLU A 391 -73.73 -32.58 -26.87
CA GLU A 391 -73.88 -33.82 -27.65
C GLU A 391 -74.48 -34.95 -26.81
N ASP A 392 -74.01 -35.16 -25.57
CA ASP A 392 -74.56 -36.15 -24.65
C ASP A 392 -76.02 -35.85 -24.26
N ARG A 393 -76.37 -34.55 -24.11
CA ARG A 393 -77.75 -34.11 -23.84
C ARG A 393 -78.67 -34.30 -25.04
N GLU A 394 -78.21 -33.99 -26.25
CA GLU A 394 -78.97 -34.18 -27.47
C GLU A 394 -79.22 -35.66 -27.75
N LEU A 395 -78.19 -36.51 -27.57
CA LEU A 395 -78.32 -37.97 -27.66
C LEU A 395 -79.30 -38.52 -26.61
N SER A 396 -79.23 -38.03 -25.36
CA SER A 396 -80.16 -38.41 -24.29
C SER A 396 -81.60 -37.98 -24.59
N ASN A 397 -81.81 -36.76 -25.07
CA ASN A 397 -83.14 -36.25 -25.46
C ASN A 397 -83.72 -37.00 -26.67
N TRP A 398 -82.88 -37.36 -27.64
CA TRP A 398 -83.27 -38.18 -28.79
C TRP A 398 -83.67 -39.61 -28.37
N LEU A 399 -82.93 -40.25 -27.45
CA LEU A 399 -83.27 -41.53 -26.84
C LEU A 399 -84.59 -41.48 -26.05
N LEU A 400 -84.85 -40.40 -25.31
CA LEU A 400 -86.13 -40.20 -24.60
C LEU A 400 -87.32 -40.01 -25.56
N SER A 401 -87.11 -39.29 -26.67
CA SER A 401 -88.14 -39.04 -27.70
C SER A 401 -88.55 -40.33 -28.43
N THR A 402 -87.58 -41.18 -28.77
CA THR A 402 -87.83 -42.48 -29.42
C THR A 402 -88.47 -43.50 -28.48
N SER A 403 -88.15 -43.45 -27.18
CA SER A 403 -88.80 -44.27 -26.15
C SER A 403 -90.27 -43.88 -25.93
N LYS A 404 -90.60 -42.57 -25.95
CA LYS A 404 -92.00 -42.09 -25.86
C LYS A 404 -92.84 -42.45 -27.08
N LYS A 405 -92.25 -42.52 -28.29
CA LYS A 405 -92.96 -42.92 -29.52
C LYS A 405 -93.28 -44.42 -29.61
N LYS A 406 -92.57 -45.30 -28.87
CA LYS A 406 -92.86 -46.75 -28.85
C LYS A 406 -94.05 -47.17 -27.98
N LYS A 407 -94.68 -46.27 -27.21
CA LYS A 407 -95.85 -46.58 -26.37
C LYS A 407 -97.22 -46.28 -27.01
N LYS A 408 -97.26 -45.82 -28.26
CA LYS A 408 -98.50 -45.62 -29.02
C LYS A 408 -98.33 -46.20 -30.43
N ILE A 409 -98.86 -47.39 -30.67
CA ILE A 409 -99.74 -47.76 -31.80
C ILE A 409 -100.06 -49.28 -31.67
N PRO A 410 -101.34 -49.68 -31.78
CA PRO A 410 -101.79 -51.04 -31.53
C PRO A 410 -101.71 -51.94 -32.77
N GLU A 411 -101.55 -53.24 -32.53
CA GLU A 411 -101.73 -54.29 -33.54
C GLU A 411 -103.19 -54.32 -34.03
N LYS A 412 -103.39 -54.20 -35.35
CA LYS A 412 -104.13 -55.13 -36.21
C LYS A 412 -104.49 -54.48 -37.55
N GLN A 413 -104.05 -55.16 -38.62
CA GLN A 413 -104.81 -55.50 -39.83
C GLN A 413 -105.50 -54.38 -40.64
N LEU A 414 -105.16 -54.40 -41.94
CA LEU A 414 -105.96 -54.10 -43.15
C LEU A 414 -105.30 -53.03 -44.02
N ASN A 415 -104.49 -53.44 -44.99
CA ASN A 415 -104.85 -53.91 -46.34
C ASN A 415 -104.89 -52.77 -47.37
N LEU A 416 -104.11 -53.00 -48.45
CA LEU A 416 -104.42 -52.59 -49.81
C LEU A 416 -104.30 -51.09 -50.20
N LYS A 417 -103.06 -50.61 -50.33
CA LYS A 417 -102.61 -49.73 -51.44
C LYS A 417 -101.19 -50.15 -51.81
N LEU A 418 -101.01 -51.28 -52.50
CA LEU A 418 -100.73 -51.31 -53.95
C LEU A 418 -99.81 -50.16 -54.36
N LEU A 419 -98.50 -50.43 -54.48
CA LEU A 419 -97.89 -50.77 -55.78
C LEU A 419 -98.49 -49.92 -56.90
N GLY A 420 -97.88 -48.76 -57.11
CA GLY A 420 -98.25 -47.83 -58.17
C GLY A 420 -97.36 -46.60 -58.14
N ARG A 421 -96.26 -46.68 -58.89
CA ARG A 421 -95.29 -45.61 -59.27
C ARG A 421 -93.86 -45.84 -58.78
N CYS A 422 -93.23 -46.88 -59.33
CA CYS A 422 -92.01 -46.62 -60.10
C CYS A 422 -92.42 -46.04 -61.46
N VAL A 423 -91.54 -45.24 -62.06
CA VAL A 423 -91.64 -44.56 -63.38
C VAL A 423 -92.07 -43.08 -63.31
N GLN A 424 -91.07 -42.20 -63.24
CA GLN A 424 -90.83 -41.00 -64.07
C GLN A 424 -89.77 -40.15 -63.34
N TYR A 425 -88.49 -40.29 -63.71
CA TYR A 425 -87.75 -39.43 -64.66
C TYR A 425 -87.85 -37.93 -64.35
N GLY A 426 -86.68 -37.30 -64.19
CA GLY A 426 -86.52 -35.85 -64.09
C GLY A 426 -85.24 -35.50 -63.34
#